data_AF-A0A1X1Y9P8-F1
#
_entry.id   AF-A0A1X1Y9P8-F1
#
_cell.length_a   1.000
_cell.length_b   1.000
_cell.length_c   1.000
_cell.angle_alpha   90.00
_cell.angle_beta   90.00
_cell.angle_gamma   90.00
#
_symmetry.space_group_name_H-M   'P 1'
#
loop_
_entity.id
_entity.type
_entity.pdbx_description
1 polymer ?
#
loop_
_entity_poly.entity_id
_entity_poly.type
_entity_poly.pdbx_seq_one_letter_code
_entity_poly.pdbx_strand_id
1 'polypeptide(L)'
;MVTVARANGCRMCSYIHQEWAIRAGVSDDEIAQLEGTHPAEFDRARWSAVGYARSLAENDFKQVPDQIFADAARYYSPGELRNIEVAALLMTMANRSVNTVDALFSRLRGVPVSQSLTSEIAITAALVAALPIGVPVLCLTLRKSPHRLVRDFRAFTDGEPTNSTR
;
A
#
# COMPACT_ATOMS: atom_id res chain seq x y z
N MET A 1 -4.53 -2.14 -1.57
CA MET A 1 -3.10 -1.76 -1.58
C MET A 1 -2.50 -1.79 -2.98
N VAL A 2 -2.58 -2.91 -3.71
CA VAL A 2 -2.03 -3.05 -5.07
C VAL A 2 -2.48 -1.94 -6.02
N THR A 3 -3.78 -1.65 -6.09
CA THR A 3 -4.31 -0.61 -6.99
C THR A 3 -3.86 0.80 -6.62
N VAL A 4 -3.73 1.11 -5.33
CA VAL A 4 -3.19 2.39 -4.83
C VAL A 4 -1.70 2.52 -5.17
N ALA A 5 -0.92 1.44 -5.01
CA ALA A 5 0.49 1.40 -5.40
C ALA A 5 0.69 1.73 -6.88
N ARG A 6 -0.17 1.16 -7.73
CA ARG A 6 -0.16 1.35 -9.18
C ARG A 6 -0.63 2.75 -9.57
N ALA A 7 -1.69 3.26 -8.95
CA ALA A 7 -2.15 4.65 -9.14
C ALA A 7 -1.05 5.67 -8.83
N ASN A 8 -0.26 5.41 -7.78
CA ASN A 8 0.89 6.25 -7.41
C ASN A 8 2.17 5.93 -8.19
N GLY A 9 2.15 4.98 -9.12
CA GLY A 9 3.33 4.57 -9.90
C GLY A 9 4.48 3.99 -9.07
N CYS A 10 4.24 3.47 -7.85
CA CYS A 10 5.29 2.87 -7.03
C CYS A 10 5.57 1.42 -7.46
N ARG A 11 6.64 1.22 -8.23
CA ARG A 11 7.04 -0.11 -8.75
C ARG A 11 7.31 -1.12 -7.65
N MET A 12 8.11 -0.76 -6.65
CA MET A 12 8.45 -1.64 -5.53
C MET A 12 7.20 -2.01 -4.71
N CYS A 13 6.38 -1.02 -4.38
CA CYS A 13 5.16 -1.24 -3.62
C CYS A 13 4.16 -2.09 -4.40
N SER A 14 4.04 -1.88 -5.72
CA SER A 14 3.16 -2.68 -6.59
C SER A 14 3.57 -4.15 -6.57
N TYR A 15 4.87 -4.43 -6.70
CA TYR A 15 5.41 -5.79 -6.63
C TYR A 15 5.16 -6.44 -5.26
N ILE A 16 5.57 -5.78 -4.16
CA ILE A 16 5.46 -6.34 -2.81
C ILE A 16 4.00 -6.63 -2.45
N HIS A 17 3.10 -5.68 -2.71
CA HIS A 17 1.70 -5.86 -2.34
C HIS A 17 0.96 -6.83 -3.26
N GLN A 18 1.40 -7.01 -4.50
CA GLN A 18 0.88 -8.04 -5.39
C GLN A 18 1.26 -9.42 -4.86
N GLU A 19 2.54 -9.63 -4.55
CA GLU A 19 3.03 -10.88 -3.96
C GLU A 19 2.28 -11.21 -2.65
N TRP A 20 2.04 -10.22 -1.81
CA TRP A 20 1.27 -10.41 -0.58
C TRP A 20 -0.20 -10.71 -0.83
N ALA A 21 -0.81 -10.12 -1.87
CA ALA A 21 -2.19 -10.43 -2.25
C ALA A 21 -2.32 -11.89 -2.71
N ILE A 22 -1.40 -12.36 -3.54
CA ILE A 22 -1.34 -13.77 -4.00
C ILE A 22 -1.24 -14.70 -2.79
N ARG A 23 -0.33 -14.42 -1.86
CA ARG A 23 -0.14 -15.22 -0.63
C ARG A 23 -1.34 -15.16 0.32
N ALA A 24 -2.11 -14.08 0.28
CA ALA A 24 -3.37 -13.96 1.03
C ALA A 24 -4.55 -14.69 0.37
N GLY A 25 -4.31 -15.35 -0.77
CA GLY A 25 -5.30 -16.14 -1.50
C GLY A 25 -6.07 -15.36 -2.57
N VAL A 26 -5.63 -14.16 -2.94
CA VAL A 26 -6.17 -13.45 -4.11
C VAL A 26 -5.57 -14.12 -5.35
N SER A 27 -6.40 -14.60 -6.26
CA SER A 27 -5.92 -15.25 -7.49
C SER A 27 -5.21 -14.26 -8.43
N ASP A 28 -4.32 -14.79 -9.27
CA ASP A 28 -3.70 -13.99 -10.34
C ASP A 28 -4.76 -13.43 -11.30
N ASP A 29 -5.85 -14.18 -11.54
CA ASP A 29 -6.98 -13.71 -12.35
C ASP A 29 -7.71 -12.54 -11.69
N GLU A 30 -7.94 -12.58 -10.38
CA GLU A 30 -8.51 -11.45 -9.63
C GLU A 30 -7.58 -10.22 -9.68
N ILE A 31 -6.27 -10.42 -9.57
CA ILE A 31 -5.28 -9.33 -9.70
C ILE A 31 -5.27 -8.77 -11.13
N ALA A 32 -5.34 -9.63 -12.15
CA ALA A 32 -5.42 -9.24 -13.55
C ALA A 32 -6.74 -8.50 -13.86
N GLN A 33 -7.85 -8.90 -13.25
CA GLN A 33 -9.12 -8.18 -13.34
C GLN A 33 -9.02 -6.78 -12.71
N LEU A 34 -8.29 -6.65 -11.60
CA LEU A 34 -7.97 -5.34 -10.99
C LEU A 34 -7.03 -4.49 -11.89
N GLU A 35 -6.22 -5.11 -12.75
CA GLU A 35 -5.36 -4.44 -13.75
C GLU A 35 -6.13 -4.02 -15.00
N GLY A 36 -7.04 -4.88 -15.48
CA GLY A 36 -7.83 -4.72 -16.70
C GLY A 36 -9.17 -4.02 -16.52
N THR A 37 -9.54 -3.64 -15.29
CA THR A 37 -10.78 -2.93 -14.96
C THR A 37 -12.08 -3.61 -15.46
N HIS A 38 -12.14 -4.95 -15.45
CA HIS A 38 -13.32 -5.73 -15.83
C HIS A 38 -13.93 -6.47 -14.62
N PRO A 39 -15.18 -6.15 -14.21
CA PRO A 39 -15.79 -6.65 -12.97
C PRO A 39 -16.51 -8.01 -13.12
N ALA A 40 -16.43 -8.67 -14.27
CA ALA A 40 -17.38 -9.73 -14.65
C ALA A 40 -17.39 -10.94 -13.70
N GLU A 41 -16.28 -11.19 -13.00
CA GLU A 41 -16.15 -12.32 -12.06
C GLU A 41 -15.71 -11.89 -10.65
N PHE A 42 -15.49 -10.59 -10.43
CA PHE A 42 -15.00 -10.07 -9.15
C PHE A 42 -16.17 -9.70 -8.22
N ASP A 43 -16.07 -10.06 -6.93
CA ASP A 43 -17.07 -9.67 -5.92
C ASP A 43 -17.33 -8.15 -5.96
N ARG A 44 -18.59 -7.76 -6.16
CA ARG A 44 -18.95 -6.36 -6.43
C ARG A 44 -18.63 -5.45 -5.25
N ALA A 45 -18.81 -5.92 -4.02
CA ALA A 45 -18.48 -5.15 -2.83
C ALA A 45 -16.98 -4.85 -2.82
N ARG A 46 -16.12 -5.89 -2.89
CA ARG A 46 -14.66 -5.70 -3.00
C ARG A 46 -14.26 -4.81 -4.17
N TRP A 47 -14.91 -4.96 -5.34
CA TRP A 47 -14.63 -4.14 -6.52
C TRP A 47 -14.82 -2.66 -6.20
N SER A 48 -15.97 -2.33 -5.60
CA SER A 48 -16.32 -0.95 -5.25
C SER A 48 -15.34 -0.34 -4.25
N ALA A 49 -14.89 -1.11 -3.24
CA ALA A 49 -13.88 -0.65 -2.28
C ALA A 49 -12.53 -0.38 -2.95
N VAL A 50 -12.08 -1.30 -3.81
CA VAL A 50 -10.80 -1.18 -4.49
C VAL A 50 -10.82 -0.03 -5.51
N GLY A 51 -11.92 0.13 -6.25
CA GLY A 51 -12.14 1.24 -7.16
C GLY A 51 -12.19 2.59 -6.44
N TYR A 52 -12.86 2.65 -5.29
CA TYR A 52 -12.88 3.84 -4.45
C TYR A 52 -11.50 4.21 -3.91
N ALA A 53 -10.76 3.23 -3.35
CA ALA A 53 -9.40 3.44 -2.86
C ALA A 53 -8.44 3.93 -3.97
N ARG A 54 -8.57 3.35 -5.16
CA ARG A 54 -7.80 3.78 -6.34
C ARG A 54 -8.14 5.21 -6.74
N SER A 55 -9.42 5.53 -6.84
CA SER A 55 -9.88 6.88 -7.23
C SER A 55 -9.44 7.94 -6.22
N LEU A 56 -9.42 7.63 -4.92
CA LEU A 56 -8.86 8.52 -3.90
C LEU A 56 -7.40 8.86 -4.18
N ALA A 57 -6.58 7.84 -4.48
CA ALA A 57 -5.17 8.02 -4.78
C ALA A 57 -4.94 8.81 -6.08
N GLU A 58 -5.65 8.47 -7.16
CA GLU A 58 -5.55 9.16 -8.46
C GLU A 58 -5.96 10.64 -8.38
N ASN A 59 -6.84 11.01 -7.45
CA ASN A 59 -7.32 12.38 -7.26
C ASN A 59 -6.62 13.10 -6.09
N ASP A 60 -5.51 12.58 -5.57
CA ASP A 60 -4.78 13.15 -4.42
C ASP A 60 -5.69 13.44 -3.20
N PHE A 61 -6.68 12.59 -2.96
CA PHE A 61 -7.67 12.73 -1.88
C PHE A 61 -8.45 14.06 -1.91
N LYS A 62 -8.55 14.68 -3.10
CA LYS A 62 -9.46 15.80 -3.36
C LYS A 62 -10.86 15.24 -3.64
N GLN A 63 -11.52 15.71 -4.69
CA GLN A 63 -12.84 15.23 -5.07
C GLN A 63 -12.74 13.91 -5.83
N VAL A 64 -13.41 12.88 -5.32
CA VAL A 64 -13.66 11.63 -6.02
C VAL A 64 -14.98 11.75 -6.79
N PRO A 65 -15.11 11.19 -8.00
CA PRO A 65 -16.38 11.18 -8.72
C PRO A 65 -17.53 10.61 -7.88
N ASP A 66 -18.65 11.33 -7.81
CA ASP A 66 -19.81 10.97 -6.97
C ASP A 66 -20.30 9.55 -7.21
N GLN A 67 -20.25 9.08 -8.46
CA GLN A 67 -20.64 7.73 -8.84
C GLN A 67 -19.77 6.64 -8.19
N ILE A 68 -18.47 6.90 -8.00
CA ILE A 68 -17.53 5.94 -7.39
C ILE A 68 -17.77 5.88 -5.89
N PHE A 69 -17.95 7.03 -5.24
CA PHE A 69 -18.30 7.09 -3.82
C PHE A 69 -19.67 6.43 -3.56
N ALA A 70 -20.68 6.77 -4.37
CA ALA A 70 -22.02 6.23 -4.22
C ALA A 70 -22.06 4.71 -4.44
N ASP A 71 -21.24 4.16 -5.35
CA ASP A 71 -21.13 2.72 -5.54
C ASP A 71 -20.55 2.02 -4.29
N ALA A 72 -19.46 2.53 -3.72
CA ALA A 72 -18.88 1.98 -2.48
C ALA A 72 -19.84 2.13 -1.29
N ALA A 73 -20.55 3.26 -1.17
CA ALA A 73 -21.51 3.51 -0.10
C ALA A 73 -22.74 2.60 -0.12
N ARG A 74 -22.98 1.85 -1.21
CA ARG A 74 -24.01 0.79 -1.24
C ARG A 74 -23.64 -0.45 -0.44
N TYR A 75 -22.34 -0.71 -0.27
CA TYR A 75 -21.83 -1.94 0.32
C TYR A 75 -21.17 -1.74 1.68
N TYR A 76 -20.72 -0.53 1.98
CA TYR A 76 -19.92 -0.23 3.17
C TYR A 76 -20.58 0.84 4.04
N SER A 77 -20.53 0.62 5.36
CA SER A 77 -20.92 1.62 6.34
C SER A 77 -19.98 2.83 6.31
N PRO A 78 -20.38 3.99 6.87
CA PRO A 78 -19.51 5.16 6.98
C PRO A 78 -18.16 4.87 7.69
N GLY A 79 -18.17 3.96 8.68
CA GLY A 79 -16.94 3.55 9.37
C GLY A 79 -16.01 2.70 8.49
N GLU A 80 -16.56 1.80 7.69
CA GLU A 80 -15.78 1.00 6.74
C GLU A 80 -15.23 1.84 5.59
N LEU A 81 -16.01 2.79 5.07
CA LEU A 81 -15.53 3.77 4.09
C LEU A 81 -14.35 4.57 4.65
N ARG A 82 -14.45 5.03 5.90
CA ARG A 82 -13.33 5.70 6.57
C ARG A 82 -12.09 4.81 6.66
N ASN A 83 -12.27 3.53 6.95
CA ASN A 83 -11.14 2.58 7.00
C ASN A 83 -10.49 2.42 5.61
N ILE A 84 -11.28 2.36 4.54
CA ILE A 84 -10.79 2.31 3.16
C ILE A 84 -9.98 3.57 2.83
N GLU A 85 -10.51 4.76 3.17
CA GLU A 85 -9.82 6.03 2.98
C GLU A 85 -8.49 6.09 3.73
N VAL A 86 -8.48 5.71 5.02
CA VAL A 86 -7.26 5.70 5.85
C VAL A 86 -6.24 4.72 5.28
N ALA A 87 -6.67 3.51 4.89
CA ALA A 87 -5.79 2.53 4.25
C ALA A 87 -5.19 3.07 2.95
N ALA A 88 -5.99 3.72 2.11
CA ALA A 88 -5.52 4.35 0.86
C ALA A 88 -4.54 5.50 1.14
N LEU A 89 -4.81 6.32 2.16
CA LEU A 89 -3.96 7.46 2.53
C LEU A 89 -2.60 6.98 3.02
N LEU A 90 -2.58 6.04 3.97
CA LEU A 90 -1.34 5.46 4.49
C LEU A 90 -0.52 4.81 3.38
N MET A 91 -1.18 4.09 2.47
CA MET A 91 -0.52 3.50 1.33
C MET A 91 0.06 4.56 0.38
N THR A 92 -0.68 5.64 0.11
CA THR A 92 -0.22 6.76 -0.74
C THR A 92 0.98 7.46 -0.12
N MET A 93 0.98 7.68 1.19
CA MET A 93 2.14 8.21 1.90
C MET A 93 3.35 7.29 1.76
N ALA A 94 3.17 5.97 1.99
CA ALA A 94 4.23 5.00 1.82
C ALA A 94 4.76 4.95 0.37
N ASN A 95 3.89 5.03 -0.64
CA ASN A 95 4.28 5.02 -2.05
C ASN A 95 5.12 6.23 -2.41
N ARG A 96 4.70 7.43 -1.98
CA ARG A 96 5.47 8.66 -2.20
C ARG A 96 6.82 8.59 -1.52
N SER A 97 6.85 8.17 -0.26
CA SER A 97 8.09 7.96 0.51
C SER A 97 9.07 7.02 -0.20
N VAL A 98 8.60 5.86 -0.67
CA VAL A 98 9.43 4.88 -1.37
C VAL A 98 9.89 5.40 -2.73
N ASN A 99 9.02 6.05 -3.51
CA ASN A 99 9.39 6.65 -4.79
C ASN A 99 10.47 7.73 -4.63
N THR A 100 10.40 8.51 -3.56
CA THR A 100 11.41 9.52 -3.23
C THR A 100 12.75 8.88 -2.87
N VAL A 101 12.75 7.77 -2.12
CA VAL A 101 13.97 7.00 -1.83
C VAL A 101 14.54 6.37 -3.11
N ASP A 102 13.69 5.80 -3.98
CA ASP A 102 14.12 5.23 -5.27
C ASP A 102 14.69 6.29 -6.23
N ALA A 103 14.15 7.51 -6.22
CA ALA A 103 14.71 8.64 -6.94
C ALA A 103 16.13 8.98 -6.46
N LEU A 104 16.35 9.03 -5.14
CA LEU A 104 17.68 9.25 -4.56
C LEU A 104 18.67 8.16 -4.99
N PHE A 105 18.28 6.88 -4.89
CA PHE A 105 19.12 5.76 -5.35
C PHE A 105 19.36 5.76 -6.87
N SER A 106 18.41 6.25 -7.65
CA SER A 106 18.57 6.39 -9.11
C SER A 106 19.59 7.48 -9.45
N ARG A 107 19.58 8.62 -8.71
CA ARG A 107 20.63 9.64 -8.84
C ARG A 107 22.01 9.11 -8.48
N LEU A 108 22.13 8.35 -7.39
CA LEU A 108 23.39 7.73 -6.99
C LEU A 108 23.92 6.75 -8.05
N ARG A 109 23.04 6.20 -8.89
CA ARG A 109 23.37 5.35 -10.05
C ARG A 109 23.55 6.14 -11.36
N GLY A 110 23.52 7.47 -11.32
CA GLY A 110 23.69 8.33 -12.50
C GLY A 110 22.46 8.41 -13.41
N VAL A 111 21.29 7.94 -12.97
CA VAL A 111 20.04 8.03 -13.74
C VAL A 111 19.37 9.37 -13.43
N PRO A 112 19.04 10.20 -14.43
CA PRO A 112 18.36 11.48 -14.22
C PRO A 112 16.92 11.27 -13.73
N VAL A 113 16.48 12.13 -12.81
CA VAL A 113 15.14 12.09 -12.20
C VAL A 113 14.58 13.51 -12.06
N SER A 114 13.27 13.67 -12.27
CA SER A 114 12.56 14.96 -12.31
C SER A 114 12.19 15.53 -10.92
N GLN A 115 12.34 14.73 -9.85
CA GLN A 115 12.00 15.13 -8.49
C GLN A 115 13.03 16.12 -7.90
N SER A 116 12.71 16.77 -6.77
CA SER A 116 13.63 17.71 -6.12
C SER A 116 14.60 16.98 -5.19
N LEU A 117 15.91 17.20 -5.37
CA LEU A 117 16.96 16.60 -4.53
C LEU A 117 16.78 16.92 -3.04
N THR A 118 16.33 18.14 -2.71
CA THR A 118 16.08 18.55 -1.32
C THR A 118 14.95 17.75 -0.69
N SER A 119 13.87 17.52 -1.45
CA SER A 119 12.77 16.66 -1.00
C SER A 119 13.22 15.20 -0.85
N GLU A 120 14.10 14.73 -1.74
CA GLU A 120 14.68 13.39 -1.70
C GLU A 120 15.47 13.12 -0.42
N ILE A 121 16.38 14.04 -0.07
CA ILE A 121 17.18 13.92 1.16
C ILE A 121 16.30 14.08 2.40
N ALA A 122 15.44 15.09 2.44
CA ALA A 122 14.63 15.38 3.63
C ALA A 122 13.66 14.24 3.97
N ILE A 123 12.94 13.69 2.97
CA ILE A 123 12.02 12.57 3.18
C ILE A 123 12.79 11.31 3.57
N THR A 124 13.90 11.01 2.90
CA THR A 124 14.73 9.84 3.24
C THR A 124 15.26 9.94 4.66
N ALA A 125 15.80 11.09 5.05
CA ALA A 125 16.29 11.33 6.41
C ALA A 125 15.17 11.23 7.45
N ALA A 126 13.99 11.79 7.17
CA ALA A 126 12.84 11.70 8.07
C ALA A 126 12.37 10.25 8.26
N LEU A 127 12.33 9.44 7.19
CA LEU A 127 11.98 8.02 7.27
C LEU A 127 13.00 7.24 8.12
N VAL A 128 14.30 7.45 7.88
CA VAL A 128 15.35 6.79 8.67
C VAL A 128 15.30 7.23 10.14
N ALA A 129 15.06 8.51 10.41
CA ALA A 129 14.92 9.04 11.77
C ALA A 129 13.67 8.52 12.49
N ALA A 130 12.62 8.16 11.75
CA ALA A 130 11.39 7.59 12.33
C ALA A 130 11.53 6.10 12.70
N LEU A 131 12.40 5.33 12.03
CA LEU A 131 12.63 3.91 12.31
C LEU A 131 12.95 3.59 13.79
N PRO A 132 13.87 4.29 14.49
CA PRO A 132 14.18 4.00 15.89
C PRO A 132 13.03 4.27 16.85
N ILE A 133 11.98 4.98 16.44
CA ILE A 133 10.76 5.21 17.23
C ILE A 133 9.68 4.21 16.81
N GLY A 134 9.46 4.06 15.49
CA GLY A 134 8.41 3.22 14.93
C GLY A 134 8.58 1.74 15.29
N VAL A 135 9.82 1.21 15.23
CA VAL A 135 10.08 -0.21 15.53
C VAL A 135 9.77 -0.55 17.00
N PRO A 136 10.24 0.21 18.02
CA PRO A 136 9.85 -0.03 19.40
C PRO A 136 8.35 0.13 19.66
N VAL A 137 7.71 1.16 19.10
CA VAL A 137 6.26 1.36 19.25
C VAL A 137 5.48 0.18 18.67
N LEU A 138 5.89 -0.33 17.50
CA LEU A 138 5.30 -1.51 16.88
C LEU A 138 5.51 -2.77 17.73
N CYS A 139 6.70 -2.95 18.32
CA CYS A 139 6.98 -4.05 19.24
C CYS A 139 6.08 -3.99 20.48
N LEU A 140 5.89 -2.79 21.06
CA LEU A 140 5.04 -2.58 22.23
C LEU A 140 3.56 -2.79 21.94
N THR A 141 3.06 -2.24 20.82
CA THR A 141 1.66 -2.36 20.42
C THR A 141 1.29 -3.78 20.03
N LEU A 142 2.15 -4.48 19.30
CA LEU A 142 1.94 -5.89 18.94
C LEU A 142 2.29 -6.85 20.08
N ARG A 143 2.88 -6.37 21.18
CA ARG A 143 3.40 -7.19 22.28
C ARG A 143 4.35 -8.30 21.78
N LYS A 144 5.14 -8.00 20.75
CA LYS A 144 6.11 -8.92 20.14
C LYS A 144 7.53 -8.44 20.45
N SER A 145 8.42 -9.39 20.73
CA SER A 145 9.85 -9.07 20.82
C SER A 145 10.39 -8.68 19.43
N PRO A 146 11.42 -7.82 19.34
CA PRO A 146 11.99 -7.40 18.05
C PRO A 146 12.40 -8.59 17.18
N HIS A 147 12.97 -9.64 17.79
CA HIS A 147 13.33 -10.87 17.10
C HIS A 147 12.10 -11.60 16.52
N ARG A 148 10.99 -11.68 17.28
CA ARG A 148 9.75 -12.30 16.79
C ARG A 148 9.13 -11.47 15.67
N LEU A 149 9.16 -10.14 15.78
CA LEU A 149 8.68 -9.25 14.73
C LEU A 149 9.48 -9.39 13.44
N VAL A 150 10.82 -9.42 13.53
CA VAL A 150 11.71 -9.63 12.36
C VAL A 150 11.52 -11.02 11.78
N ARG A 151 11.37 -12.06 12.61
CA ARG A 151 11.11 -13.42 12.13
C ARG A 151 9.75 -13.53 11.44
N ASP A 152 8.69 -12.98 12.03
CA ASP A 152 7.35 -13.01 11.45
C ASP A 152 7.32 -12.21 10.13
N PHE A 153 8.02 -11.07 10.08
CA PHE A 153 8.21 -10.30 8.85
C PHE A 153 8.97 -11.10 7.79
N ARG A 154 10.07 -11.78 8.17
CA ARG A 154 10.83 -12.65 7.26
C ARG A 154 10.01 -13.84 6.77
N ALA A 155 9.36 -14.57 7.66
CA ALA A 155 8.47 -15.67 7.29
C ALA A 155 7.38 -15.21 6.31
N PHE A 156 6.81 -14.01 6.56
CA PHE A 156 5.85 -13.40 5.66
C PHE A 156 6.46 -13.00 4.30
N THR A 157 7.69 -12.47 4.25
CA THR A 157 8.39 -12.16 2.99
C THR A 157 8.91 -13.40 2.26
N ASP A 158 9.19 -14.48 2.98
CA ASP A 158 9.75 -15.72 2.45
C ASP A 158 8.66 -16.71 2.02
N GLY A 159 7.39 -16.41 2.33
CA GLY A 159 6.24 -17.21 1.89
C GLY A 159 5.99 -18.45 2.75
N GLU A 160 6.56 -18.49 3.95
CA GLU A 160 6.25 -19.55 4.91
C GLU A 160 4.82 -19.36 5.44
N PRO A 161 4.01 -20.43 5.56
CA PRO A 161 2.71 -20.33 6.17
C PRO A 161 2.89 -19.81 7.59
N THR A 162 2.34 -18.62 7.86
CA THR A 162 2.35 -18.08 9.22
C THR A 162 1.57 -19.07 10.10
N ASN A 163 2.28 -19.79 10.97
CA ASN A 163 1.67 -20.66 11.97
C ASN A 163 0.96 -19.77 12.99
N SER A 164 -0.23 -19.31 12.60
CA SER A 164 -1.21 -18.68 13.47
C SER A 164 -1.87 -19.77 14.31
N THR A 165 -1.12 -20.28 15.28
CA THR A 165 -1.67 -20.99 16.43
C THR A 165 -1.31 -20.23 17.70
N ARG A 166 -2.38 -19.75 18.37
CA ARG A 166 -2.50 -19.02 19.64
C ARG A 166 -2.29 -17.52 19.62
#